data_AF-A0A947ADY7-F1
#
_entry.id   AF-A0A947ADY7-F1
#
_cell.length_a   1.000
_cell.length_b   1.000
_cell.length_c   1.000
_cell.angle_alpha   90.00
_cell.angle_beta   90.00
_cell.angle_gamma   90.00
#
_symmetry.space_group_name_H-M   'P 1'
#
loop_
_entity.id
_entity.type
_entity.pdbx_description
1 polymer ?
#
loop_
_entity_poly.entity_id
_entity_poly.type
_entity_poly.pdbx_seq_one_letter_code
_entity_poly.pdbx_strand_id
1 'polypeptide(L)' 'ITRDIFSGKELGAKRDIILLNAAFALFVDGNVRDIQEAVEIAKSGLDSGKASENLKFMAKISGQLAGSNL' A
#
# COMPACT_ATOMS: atom_id res chain seq x y z
N ILE A 1 -2.35 -3.30 -14.39
CA ILE A 1 -3.03 -2.37 -13.45
C ILE A 1 -2.35 -2.36 -12.09
N THR A 2 -2.53 -3.36 -11.21
CA THR A 2 -1.98 -3.30 -9.83
C THR A 2 -0.47 -3.09 -9.78
N ARG A 3 0.31 -3.86 -10.56
CA ARG A 3 1.77 -3.68 -10.63
C ARG A 3 2.18 -2.31 -11.16
N ASP A 4 1.39 -1.72 -12.06
CA ASP A 4 1.65 -0.38 -12.60
C ASP A 4 1.42 0.71 -11.56
N ILE A 5 0.46 0.52 -10.63
CA ILE A 5 0.24 1.44 -9.50
C ILE A 5 1.43 1.40 -8.55
N PHE A 6 1.88 0.19 -8.16
CA PHE A 6 3.03 0.02 -7.26
C PHE A 6 4.38 0.43 -7.87
N SER A 7 4.52 0.44 -9.19
CA SER A 7 5.73 0.90 -9.88
C SER A 7 5.73 2.40 -10.22
N GLY A 8 4.63 3.10 -9.93
CA GLY A 8 4.46 4.51 -10.30
C GLY A 8 4.17 4.75 -11.79
N LYS A 9 3.89 3.71 -12.58
CA LYS A 9 3.54 3.84 -14.00
C LYS A 9 2.09 4.29 -14.20
N GLU A 10 1.17 3.85 -13.35
CA GLU A 10 -0.22 4.29 -13.35
C GLU A 10 -0.39 5.50 -12.42
N LEU A 11 -0.75 6.66 -12.98
CA LEU A 11 -0.87 7.93 -12.25
C LEU A 11 -2.29 8.53 -12.29
N GLY A 12 -3.27 7.84 -12.87
CA GLY A 12 -4.65 8.34 -13.01
C GLY A 12 -5.62 7.80 -11.95
N ALA A 13 -6.92 7.89 -12.25
CA ALA A 13 -8.02 7.63 -11.30
C ALA A 13 -7.95 6.28 -10.54
N LYS A 14 -7.34 5.25 -11.14
CA LYS A 14 -7.15 3.95 -10.48
C LYS A 14 -6.13 4.02 -9.34
N ARG A 15 -5.10 4.86 -9.44
CA ARG A 15 -4.18 5.15 -8.33
C ARG A 15 -4.86 6.03 -7.29
N ASP A 16 -5.61 7.04 -7.72
CA ASP A 16 -6.26 7.99 -6.82
C ASP A 16 -7.25 7.30 -5.87
N ILE A 17 -8.09 6.40 -6.39
CA ILE A 17 -9.04 5.66 -5.55
C ILE A 17 -8.35 4.74 -4.52
N ILE A 18 -7.18 4.20 -4.87
CA ILE A 18 -6.39 3.37 -3.95
C ILE A 18 -5.77 4.24 -2.85
N LEU A 19 -5.21 5.40 -3.20
CA LEU A 19 -4.67 6.35 -2.23
C LEU A 19 -5.77 6.84 -1.27
N LEU A 20 -6.96 7.12 -1.78
CA LEU A 20 -8.11 7.53 -0.97
C LEU A 20 -8.53 6.44 0.02
N ASN A 21 -8.68 5.20 -0.44
CA ASN A 21 -9.05 4.08 0.44
C ASN A 21 -7.97 3.81 1.51
N ALA A 22 -6.69 3.89 1.14
CA ALA A 22 -5.59 3.74 2.08
C ALA A 22 -5.55 4.87 3.12
N ALA A 23 -5.81 6.11 2.69
CA ALA A 23 -5.91 7.25 3.60
C ALA A 23 -7.06 7.07 4.60
N PHE A 24 -8.24 6.63 4.17
CA PHE A 24 -9.34 6.37 5.11
C PHE A 24 -9.03 5.20 6.05
N ALA A 25 -8.33 4.16 5.59
CA ALA A 25 -7.88 3.08 6.47
C ALA A 25 -6.90 3.59 7.55
N LEU A 26 -5.94 4.45 7.18
CA LEU A 26 -5.03 5.10 8.13
C LEU A 26 -5.76 6.05 9.10
N PHE A 27 -6.77 6.77 8.61
CA PHE A 27 -7.58 7.67 9.41
C PHE A 27 -8.37 6.92 10.49
N VAL A 28 -9.00 5.79 10.14
CA VAL A 28 -9.75 4.99 11.14
C VAL A 28 -8.85 4.21 12.09
N ASP A 29 -7.59 3.96 11.73
CA ASP A 29 -6.57 3.37 12.62
C ASP A 29 -6.17 4.33 13.76
N GLY A 30 -6.41 5.64 13.59
CA GLY A 30 -6.30 6.65 14.65
C GLY A 30 -4.89 7.20 14.89
N ASN A 31 -3.90 6.78 14.11
CA ASN A 31 -2.49 7.21 14.23
C ASN A 31 -2.11 8.39 13.33
N VAL A 32 -3.11 9.18 12.91
CA VAL A 32 -2.95 10.39 12.08
C VAL A 32 -3.79 11.52 12.67
N ARG A 33 -3.36 12.76 12.50
CA ARG A 33 -4.02 13.98 13.00
C ARG A 33 -5.32 14.26 12.25
N ASP A 34 -5.30 14.09 10.93
CA ASP A 34 -6.40 14.43 10.02
C ASP A 34 -6.31 13.61 8.72
N ILE A 35 -7.33 13.75 7.85
CA ILE A 35 -7.39 13.00 6.60
C ILE A 35 -6.31 13.45 5.60
N GLN A 36 -5.84 14.69 5.67
CA GLN A 36 -4.79 15.22 4.81
C GLN A 36 -3.46 14.53 5.10
N GLU A 37 -3.08 14.41 6.38
CA GLU A 37 -1.89 13.65 6.79
C GLU A 37 -2.00 12.18 6.40
N ALA A 38 -3.19 11.58 6.50
CA ALA A 38 -3.43 10.22 6.06
C ALA A 38 -3.17 10.02 4.56
N VAL A 39 -3.61 10.95 3.71
CA VAL A 39 -3.34 10.95 2.26
C VAL A 39 -1.84 11.10 1.99
N GLU A 40 -1.15 12.00 2.70
CA GLU A 40 0.29 12.19 2.56
C GLU A 40 1.08 10.93 2.92
N ILE A 41 0.71 10.25 4.02
CA ILE A 41 1.32 8.99 4.43
C ILE A 41 1.05 7.90 3.39
N ALA A 42 -0.19 7.75 2.92
CA ALA A 42 -0.54 6.76 1.89
C ALA A 42 0.26 6.99 0.60
N LYS A 43 0.35 8.24 0.15
CA LYS A 43 1.13 8.64 -1.03
C LYS A 43 2.62 8.36 -0.84
N SER A 44 3.18 8.78 0.30
CA SER A 44 4.59 8.54 0.64
C SER A 44 4.91 7.04 0.70
N GLY A 45 4.03 6.23 1.29
CA GLY A 45 4.19 4.77 1.36
C GLY A 45 4.21 4.10 -0.02
N LEU A 46 3.40 4.59 -0.95
CA LEU A 46 3.38 4.10 -2.33
C LEU A 46 4.60 4.60 -3.13
N ASP A 47 4.85 5.91 -3.12
CA ASP A 47 5.84 6.57 -3.97
C ASP A 47 7.28 6.25 -3.52
N SER A 48 7.50 6.01 -2.23
CA SER A 48 8.81 5.55 -1.73
C SER A 48 9.12 4.09 -2.04
N GLY A 49 8.16 3.32 -2.57
CA GLY A 49 8.32 1.89 -2.85
C GLY A 49 8.12 0.98 -1.62
N LYS A 50 7.99 1.52 -0.41
CA LYS A 50 7.76 0.75 0.83
C LYS A 50 6.55 -0.20 0.72
N ALA A 51 5.47 0.25 0.09
CA ALA A 51 4.30 -0.59 -0.12
C ALA A 51 4.60 -1.79 -1.06
N SER A 52 5.45 -1.60 -2.06
CA SER A 52 5.91 -2.66 -2.97
C SER A 52 6.84 -3.66 -2.27
N GLU A 53 7.73 -3.16 -1.41
CA GLU A 53 8.59 -3.99 -0.57
C GLU A 53 7.78 -4.85 0.40
N ASN A 54 6.80 -4.25 1.09
CA ASN A 54 5.92 -4.99 1.99
C ASN A 54 5.11 -6.06 1.23
N LEU A 55 4.60 -5.76 0.04
CA LEU A 55 3.91 -6.74 -0.79
C LEU A 55 4.82 -7.93 -1.17
N LYS A 56 6.09 -7.67 -1.52
CA LYS A 56 7.07 -8.73 -1.81
C LYS A 56 7.37 -9.57 -0.56
N PHE A 57 7.51 -8.90 0.59
CA PHE A 57 7.73 -9.57 1.87
C PHE A 57 6.56 -10.49 2.23
N MET A 58 5.32 -9.98 2.18
CA MET A 58 4.12 -10.78 2.45
C MET A 58 4.00 -11.99 1.52
N ALA A 59 4.26 -11.81 0.22
CA ALA A 59 4.24 -12.91 -0.74
C ALA A 59 5.31 -13.98 -0.45
N LYS A 60 6.50 -13.55 -0.02
CA LYS A 60 7.56 -14.47 0.40
C LYS A 60 7.14 -15.29 1.63
N ILE A 61 6.66 -14.61 2.67
CA ILE A 61 6.26 -15.25 3.93
C ILE A 61 5.09 -16.22 3.70
N SER A 62 4.06 -15.80 2.97
CA SER A 62 2.91 -16.67 2.70
C SER A 62 3.29 -17.89 1.86
N GLY A 63 4.18 -17.75 0.89
CA GLY A 63 4.73 -18.87 0.11
C GLY A 63 5.54 -19.84 0.96
N GLN A 64 6.36 -19.33 1.88
CA GLN A 64 7.11 -20.16 2.82
C GLN A 64 6.18 -20.93 3.76
N LEU A 65 5.15 -20.29 4.30
CA LEU A 65 4.16 -20.92 5.18
C LEU A 65 3.34 -22.00 4.47
N ALA A 66 2.97 -21.77 3.21
CA ALA A 66 2.25 -22.76 2.41
C ALA A 66 3.13 -23.97 2.04
N GLY A 67 4.43 -23.75 1.83
CA GLY A 67 5.41 -24.80 1.53
C GLY A 67 5.95 -25.51 2.77
N SER A 68 5.82 -24.92 3.95
CA SER A 68 6.27 -25.49 5.23
C SER A 68 5.26 -26.47 5.84
N ASN A 69 4.50 -27.19 5.01
CA ASN A 69 3.85 -28.42 5.42
C ASN A 69 4.93 -29.51 5.61
N LEU A 70 5.69 -29.40 6.71
CA LEU A 70 6.49 -30.44 7.35
C LEU A 70 6.17 -30.45 8.84
#